data_AF-A0A850C6Q1-F1
#
_entry.id   AF-A0A850C6Q1-F1
#
_cell.length_a   1.000
_cell.length_b   1.000
_cell.length_c   1.000
_cell.angle_alpha   90.00
_cell.angle_beta   90.00
_cell.angle_gamma   90.00
#
_symmetry.space_group_name_H-M   'P 1'
#
loop_
_entity.id
_entity.type
_entity.pdbx_description
1 polymer ?
#
loop_
_entity_poly.entity_id
_entity_poly.type
_entity_poly.pdbx_seq_one_letter_code
_entity_poly.pdbx_strand_id
1 'polypeptide(L)'
;MPFRILQRLDRGLLRDIAALDAGLFIVGVSFGAIATSQGVPWWQSTAMSLFVFAGASQFATMGIMTAGGGLLAGVAAGLILNLRHVPYGMAVGDVYWTSLRAKLIGTHLLVDHSAAFALAAGDDRRRARHAYWTVGVSLF
;
A
#
# COMPACT_ATOMS: atom_id res chain seq x y z
N MET A 1 -5.69 -15.89 -18.66
CA MET A 1 -5.04 -16.99 -17.92
C MET A 1 -4.17 -16.42 -16.79
N PRO A 2 -4.67 -16.31 -15.53
CA PRO A 2 -3.97 -15.59 -14.47
C PRO A 2 -3.05 -16.45 -13.58
N PHE A 3 -2.99 -17.77 -13.73
CA PHE A 3 -2.37 -18.66 -12.73
C PHE A 3 -0.91 -19.08 -12.97
N ARG A 4 -0.19 -18.46 -13.92
CA ARG A 4 1.27 -18.73 -14.16
C ARG A 4 2.20 -17.66 -13.54
N ILE A 5 1.78 -17.02 -12.46
CA ILE A 5 2.51 -15.93 -11.79
C ILE A 5 3.63 -16.45 -10.87
N LEU A 6 3.53 -17.69 -10.38
CA LEU A 6 4.41 -18.23 -9.33
C LEU A 6 5.75 -18.85 -9.80
N GLN A 7 6.00 -18.95 -11.11
CA GLN A 7 7.13 -19.75 -11.62
C GLN A 7 8.48 -19.02 -11.73
N ARG A 8 8.59 -17.74 -11.31
CA ARG A 8 9.85 -16.97 -11.34
C ARG A 8 10.04 -16.04 -10.13
N LEU A 9 9.61 -16.48 -8.95
CA LEU A 9 9.97 -15.83 -7.70
C LEU A 9 11.36 -16.33 -7.28
N ASP A 10 12.37 -15.49 -7.45
CA ASP A 10 13.68 -15.68 -6.82
C ASP A 10 13.48 -15.76 -5.29
N ARG A 11 14.21 -16.67 -4.62
CA ARG A 11 14.25 -16.74 -3.14
C ARG A 11 14.63 -15.40 -2.52
N GLY A 12 15.45 -14.60 -3.19
CA GLY A 12 15.80 -13.23 -2.80
C GLY A 12 14.57 -12.32 -2.74
N LEU A 13 13.77 -12.26 -3.81
CA LEU A 13 12.55 -11.44 -3.85
C LEU A 13 11.54 -11.88 -2.78
N LEU A 14 11.38 -13.18 -2.55
CA LEU A 14 10.50 -13.69 -1.50
C LEU A 14 10.97 -13.30 -0.10
N ARG A 15 12.28 -13.36 0.16
CA ARG A 15 12.85 -12.93 1.43
C ARG A 15 12.65 -11.44 1.65
N ASP A 16 12.84 -10.64 0.61
CA ASP A 16 12.70 -9.19 0.69
C ASP A 16 11.23 -8.79 0.93
N ILE A 17 10.28 -9.46 0.27
CA ILE A 17 8.84 -9.31 0.54
C ILE A 17 8.51 -9.74 1.98
N ALA A 18 8.99 -10.89 2.45
CA ALA A 18 8.72 -11.35 3.81
C ALA A 18 9.28 -10.39 4.88
N ALA A 19 10.48 -9.84 4.65
CA ALA A 19 11.07 -8.84 5.54
C ALA A 19 10.27 -7.54 5.55
N LEU A 20 9.76 -7.12 4.39
CA LEU A 20 8.88 -5.98 4.23
C LEU A 20 7.57 -6.17 5.02
N ASP A 21 6.89 -7.30 4.80
CA ASP A 21 5.61 -7.63 5.41
C ASP A 21 5.74 -7.72 6.94
N ALA A 22 6.85 -8.28 7.45
CA ALA A 22 7.14 -8.31 8.87
C ALA A 22 7.28 -6.88 9.46
N GLY A 23 7.94 -5.97 8.75
CA GLY A 23 8.02 -4.56 9.16
C GLY A 23 6.66 -3.88 9.19
N LEU A 24 5.83 -4.11 8.17
CA LEU A 24 4.48 -3.55 8.08
C LEU A 24 3.54 -4.10 9.17
N PHE A 25 3.69 -5.37 9.53
CA PHE A 25 2.98 -5.96 10.66
C PHE A 25 3.28 -5.22 11.96
N ILE A 26 4.56 -4.94 12.25
CA ILE A 26 4.97 -4.19 13.45
C ILE A 26 4.39 -2.76 13.44
N VAL A 27 4.37 -2.12 12.27
CA VAL A 27 3.76 -0.78 12.09
C VAL A 27 2.25 -0.85 12.37
N GLY A 28 1.56 -1.88 11.87
CA GLY A 28 0.13 -2.08 12.13
C GLY A 28 -0.19 -2.30 13.62
N VAL A 29 0.61 -3.11 14.31
CA VAL A 29 0.49 -3.30 15.77
C VAL A 29 0.70 -1.99 16.50
N SER A 30 1.69 -1.19 16.10
CA SER A 30 1.96 0.14 16.66
C SER A 30 0.77 1.08 16.47
N PHE A 31 0.15 1.09 15.29
CA PHE A 31 -1.06 1.88 15.04
C PHE A 31 -2.21 1.50 15.97
N GLY A 32 -2.47 0.20 16.14
CA GLY A 32 -3.51 -0.28 17.05
C GLY A 32 -3.25 0.10 18.51
N ALA A 33 -1.99 0.05 18.95
CA ALA A 33 -1.60 0.48 20.29
C ALA A 33 -1.82 1.99 20.51
N ILE A 34 -1.47 2.83 19.53
CA ILE A 34 -1.71 4.28 19.58
C ILE A 34 -3.21 4.60 19.56
N ALA A 35 -3.98 3.92 18.70
CA ALA A 35 -5.43 4.09 18.66
C ALA A 35 -6.06 3.82 20.03
N THR A 36 -5.63 2.73 20.66
CA THR A 36 -6.12 2.31 21.98
C THR A 36 -5.73 3.31 23.07
N SER A 37 -4.50 3.83 23.06
CA SER A 37 -4.03 4.80 24.05
C SER A 37 -4.72 6.17 23.93
N GLN A 38 -5.17 6.52 22.72
CA GLN A 38 -5.94 7.74 22.46
C GLN A 38 -7.45 7.57 22.65
N GLY A 39 -7.91 6.41 23.14
CA GLY A 39 -9.33 6.15 23.40
C GLY A 39 -10.17 6.01 22.12
N VAL A 40 -9.55 5.76 20.97
CA VAL A 40 -10.25 5.56 19.70
C VAL A 40 -10.98 4.21 19.75
N PRO A 41 -12.27 4.14 19.37
CA PRO A 41 -12.99 2.87 19.31
C PRO A 41 -12.30 1.86 18.40
N TRP A 42 -12.26 0.59 18.83
CA TRP A 42 -11.59 -0.49 18.09
C TRP A 42 -12.08 -0.61 16.63
N TRP A 43 -13.38 -0.41 16.39
CA TRP A 43 -13.97 -0.50 15.06
C TRP A 43 -13.45 0.59 14.12
N GLN A 44 -13.11 1.78 14.64
CA GLN A 44 -12.61 2.88 13.83
C GLN A 44 -11.17 2.60 13.39
N SER A 45 -10.32 2.12 14.30
CA SER A 45 -8.96 1.69 13.94
C SER A 45 -8.98 0.52 12.94
N THR A 46 -9.91 -0.42 13.11
CA THR A 46 -10.10 -1.56 12.20
C THR A 46 -10.57 -1.11 10.82
N ALA A 47 -11.56 -0.22 10.76
CA ALA A 47 -12.05 0.34 9.49
C ALA A 47 -10.94 1.10 8.77
N MET A 48 -10.13 1.90 9.48
CA MET A 48 -8.98 2.57 8.88
C MET A 48 -7.98 1.58 8.29
N SER A 49 -7.67 0.48 8.99
CA SER A 49 -6.76 -0.56 8.45
C SER A 49 -7.35 -1.32 7.27
N LEU A 50 -8.68 -1.42 7.16
CA LEU A 50 -9.35 -2.11 6.06
C LEU A 50 -9.49 -1.23 4.80
N PHE A 51 -9.67 0.08 4.97
CA PHE A 51 -9.99 0.99 3.87
C PHE A 51 -8.86 1.95 3.47
N VAL A 52 -7.94 2.26 4.40
CA VAL A 52 -6.83 3.20 4.15
C VAL A 52 -5.55 2.42 3.92
N PHE A 53 -5.30 2.10 2.66
CA PHE A 53 -4.12 1.38 2.17
C PHE A 53 -2.84 2.24 2.10
N ALA A 54 -2.59 3.00 3.17
CA ALA A 54 -1.38 3.80 3.34
C ALA A 54 -1.15 4.06 4.83
N GLY A 55 -0.21 3.32 5.43
CA GLY A 55 0.07 3.42 6.87
C GLY A 55 0.34 4.86 7.33
N ALA A 56 1.13 5.63 6.56
CA ALA A 56 1.40 7.04 6.85
C ALA A 56 0.11 7.90 6.91
N SER A 57 -0.85 7.63 6.03
CA SER A 57 -2.13 8.35 6.03
C SER A 57 -3.01 7.96 7.21
N GLN A 58 -2.95 6.71 7.69
CA GLN A 58 -3.67 6.30 8.90
C GLN A 58 -3.19 7.08 10.12
N PHE A 59 -1.86 7.18 10.33
CA PHE A 59 -1.29 7.94 11.43
C PHE A 59 -1.62 9.44 11.32
N ALA A 60 -1.54 10.02 10.12
CA ALA A 60 -1.84 11.44 9.93
C ALA A 60 -3.31 11.77 10.15
N THR A 61 -4.22 10.97 9.59
CA THR A 61 -5.66 11.13 9.79
C THR A 61 -6.01 10.98 11.27
N MET A 62 -5.50 9.95 11.94
CA MET A 62 -5.71 9.76 13.38
C MET A 62 -5.16 10.93 14.18
N GLY A 63 -3.92 11.36 13.93
CA GLY A 63 -3.28 12.47 14.65
C GLY A 63 -4.08 13.77 14.57
N ILE A 64 -4.58 14.12 13.38
CA ILE A 64 -5.45 15.30 13.20
C ILE A 64 -6.77 15.14 13.95
N MET A 65 -7.38 13.95 13.88
CA MET A 65 -8.65 13.69 14.56
C MET A 65 -8.50 13.78 16.08
N THR A 66 -7.45 13.19 16.65
CA THR A 66 -7.20 13.19 18.10
C THR A 66 -6.71 14.54 18.62
N ALA A 67 -6.14 15.38 17.75
CA ALA A 67 -5.80 16.77 18.07
C ALA A 67 -7.00 17.74 18.02
N GLY A 68 -8.22 17.24 17.72
CA GLY A 68 -9.43 18.06 17.66
C GLY A 68 -9.73 18.69 16.29
N GLY A 69 -9.01 18.34 15.24
CA GLY A 69 -9.23 18.87 13.88
C GLY A 69 -10.48 18.30 13.18
N GLY A 70 -11.07 17.22 13.72
CA GLY A 70 -12.26 16.58 13.18
C GLY A 70 -11.99 15.65 11.99
N LEU A 71 -13.02 14.89 11.58
CA LEU A 71 -12.92 13.84 10.56
C LEU A 71 -12.52 14.39 9.19
N LEU A 72 -13.12 15.51 8.75
CA LEU A 72 -12.87 16.07 7.43
C LEU A 72 -11.41 16.53 7.27
N ALA A 73 -10.84 17.17 8.29
CA ALA A 73 -9.44 17.57 8.28
C ALA A 73 -8.52 16.33 8.28
N GLY A 74 -8.86 15.30 9.05
CA GLY A 74 -8.11 14.04 9.06
C GLY A 74 -8.10 13.35 7.70
N VAL A 75 -9.26 13.26 7.04
CA VAL A 75 -9.38 12.70 5.68
C VAL A 75 -8.59 13.54 4.68
N ALA A 76 -8.69 14.86 4.74
CA ALA A 76 -7.93 15.75 3.87
C ALA A 76 -6.41 15.55 4.04
N ALA A 77 -5.91 15.46 5.27
CA ALA A 77 -4.50 15.18 5.55
C ALA A 77 -4.06 13.83 4.97
N GLY A 78 -4.89 12.79 5.15
CA GLY A 78 -4.66 11.47 4.58
C GLY A 78 -4.60 11.48 3.04
N LEU A 79 -5.51 12.21 2.39
CA LEU A 79 -5.54 12.39 0.94
C LEU A 79 -4.32 13.16 0.43
N ILE A 80 -3.94 14.25 1.09
CA ILE A 80 -2.76 15.05 0.74
C ILE A 80 -1.49 14.18 0.80
N LEU A 81 -1.33 13.37 1.85
CA LEU A 81 -0.22 12.41 1.94
C LEU A 81 -0.24 11.39 0.80
N ASN A 82 -1.43 10.95 0.38
CA ASN A 82 -1.58 9.99 -0.71
C ASN A 82 -1.30 10.58 -2.10
N LEU A 83 -1.25 11.90 -2.27
CA LEU A 83 -0.92 12.53 -3.55
C LEU A 83 0.45 12.06 -4.10
N ARG A 84 1.35 11.57 -3.23
CA ARG A 84 2.62 10.97 -3.64
C ARG A 84 2.47 9.77 -4.59
N HIS A 85 1.31 9.11 -4.58
CA HIS A 85 1.03 8.00 -5.48
C HIS A 85 0.73 8.43 -6.92
N VAL A 86 0.42 9.70 -7.16
CA VAL A 86 0.14 10.21 -8.52
C VAL A 86 1.38 10.08 -9.42
N PRO A 87 2.58 10.56 -9.02
CA PRO A 87 3.83 10.26 -9.74
C PRO A 87 4.08 8.78 -9.96
N TYR A 88 3.85 7.92 -8.96
CA TYR A 88 4.03 6.47 -9.11
C TYR A 88 3.10 5.89 -10.17
N GLY A 89 1.83 6.30 -10.17
CA GLY A 89 0.85 5.88 -11.16
C GLY A 89 1.22 6.29 -12.58
N MET A 90 1.84 7.46 -12.75
CA MET A 90 2.37 7.89 -14.05
C MET A 90 3.62 7.09 -14.46
N ALA A 91 4.48 6.74 -13.51
CA ALA A 91 5.73 6.04 -13.77
C ALA A 91 5.55 4.53 -14.03
N VAL A 92 4.55 3.89 -13.41
CA VAL A 92 4.33 2.43 -13.51
C VAL A 92 2.97 2.04 -14.11
N GLY A 93 2.17 3.00 -14.58
CA GLY A 93 0.82 2.72 -15.09
C GLY A 93 0.81 1.69 -16.21
N ASP A 94 1.79 1.80 -17.09
CA ASP A 94 1.98 0.96 -18.26
C ASP A 94 2.45 -0.49 -17.92
N VAL A 95 2.74 -0.77 -16.64
CA VAL A 95 3.04 -2.10 -16.08
C VAL A 95 1.75 -2.91 -15.85
N TYR A 96 0.64 -2.26 -15.51
CA TYR A 96 -0.62 -2.92 -15.14
C TYR A 96 -1.86 -2.52 -15.98
N TRP A 97 -1.76 -1.49 -16.83
CA TRP A 97 -2.87 -1.01 -17.69
C TRP A 97 -3.11 -1.89 -18.93
N THR A 98 -3.36 -3.19 -18.74
CA THR A 98 -3.66 -4.10 -19.86
C THR A 98 -5.14 -4.24 -20.16
N SER A 99 -6.03 -3.82 -19.25
CA SER A 99 -7.49 -3.81 -19.39
C SER A 99 -8.10 -2.89 -18.34
N LEU A 100 -9.37 -2.50 -18.48
CA LEU A 100 -10.05 -1.68 -17.47
C LEU A 100 -10.05 -2.33 -16.08
N ARG A 101 -10.27 -3.66 -16.02
CA ARG A 101 -10.21 -4.42 -14.76
C ARG A 101 -8.81 -4.43 -14.16
N ALA A 102 -7.79 -4.68 -14.98
CA ALA A 102 -6.40 -4.66 -14.53
C ALA A 102 -5.95 -3.25 -14.10
N LYS A 103 -6.47 -2.20 -14.74
CA LYS A 103 -6.26 -0.81 -14.34
C LYS A 103 -6.89 -0.51 -12.99
N LEU A 104 -8.16 -0.87 -12.77
CA LEU A 104 -8.83 -0.63 -11.48
C LEU A 104 -8.14 -1.38 -10.33
N ILE A 105 -7.89 -2.69 -10.51
CA ILE A 105 -7.23 -3.50 -9.48
C ILE A 105 -5.79 -3.03 -9.29
N GLY A 106 -5.06 -2.79 -10.37
CA GLY A 106 -3.68 -2.31 -10.29
C GLY A 106 -3.60 -0.98 -9.54
N THR A 107 -4.41 0.02 -9.91
CA THR A 107 -4.43 1.31 -9.19
C THR A 107 -4.77 1.14 -7.71
N HIS A 108 -5.62 0.17 -7.34
CA HIS A 108 -5.88 -0.13 -5.93
C HIS A 108 -4.67 -0.75 -5.19
N LEU A 109 -3.88 -1.56 -5.90
CA LEU A 109 -2.64 -2.16 -5.38
C LEU A 109 -1.40 -1.24 -5.53
N LEU A 110 -1.58 -0.01 -6.00
CA LEU A 110 -0.50 0.96 -6.17
C LEU A 110 -0.13 1.54 -4.82
N VAL A 111 1.00 1.07 -4.27
CA VAL A 111 1.61 1.55 -3.04
C VAL A 111 3.10 1.75 -3.26
N ASP A 112 3.75 2.48 -2.36
CA ASP A 112 5.19 2.82 -2.46
C ASP A 112 6.05 1.57 -2.78
N HIS A 113 5.75 0.44 -2.15
CA HIS A 113 6.49 -0.81 -2.34
C HIS A 113 6.27 -1.45 -3.71
N SER A 114 5.03 -1.56 -4.18
CA SER A 114 4.76 -2.15 -5.50
C SER A 114 5.34 -1.27 -6.62
N ALA A 115 5.31 0.06 -6.44
CA ALA A 115 5.97 1.01 -7.33
C ALA A 115 7.50 0.90 -7.30
N ALA A 116 8.11 0.88 -6.11
CA ALA A 116 9.57 0.79 -5.96
C ALA A 116 10.13 -0.49 -6.58
N PHE A 117 9.51 -1.63 -6.31
CA PHE A 117 9.93 -2.92 -6.87
C PHE A 117 9.71 -3.01 -8.40
N ALA A 118 8.65 -2.39 -8.91
CA ALA A 118 8.42 -2.30 -10.35
C ALA A 118 9.48 -1.42 -11.05
N LEU A 119 9.81 -0.27 -10.47
CA LEU A 119 10.83 0.65 -11.00
C LEU A 119 12.24 0.06 -10.90
N ALA A 120 12.53 -0.68 -9.83
CA ALA A 120 13.83 -1.35 -9.64
C ALA A 120 14.11 -2.45 -10.67
N ALA A 121 13.09 -2.94 -11.39
CA ALA A 121 13.26 -3.91 -12.47
C ALA A 121 13.86 -3.32 -13.75
N GLY A 122 13.96 -1.98 -13.86
CA GLY A 122 14.53 -1.29 -15.01
C GLY A 122 13.76 -1.59 -16.32
N ASP A 123 14.50 -1.86 -17.40
CA ASP A 123 13.94 -2.09 -18.73
C ASP A 123 13.24 -3.46 -18.89
N ASP A 124 13.39 -4.38 -17.93
CA ASP A 124 12.69 -5.68 -17.98
C ASP A 124 11.22 -5.53 -17.57
N ARG A 125 10.40 -5.25 -18.58
CA ARG A 125 8.96 -5.06 -18.48
C ARG A 125 8.23 -6.23 -17.83
N ARG A 126 8.66 -7.47 -18.11
CA ARG A 126 8.03 -8.67 -17.55
C ARG A 126 8.33 -8.77 -16.07
N ARG A 127 9.59 -8.52 -15.68
CA ARG A 127 10.02 -8.51 -14.28
C ARG A 127 9.33 -7.40 -13.50
N ALA A 128 9.23 -6.19 -14.05
CA ALA A 128 8.51 -5.06 -13.44
C ALA A 128 7.06 -5.43 -13.14
N ARG A 129 6.36 -6.04 -14.11
CA ARG A 129 4.96 -6.49 -13.94
C ARG A 129 4.83 -7.56 -12.87
N HIS A 130 5.72 -8.54 -12.87
CA HIS A 130 5.67 -9.60 -11.87
C HIS A 130 5.94 -9.05 -10.46
N ALA A 131 6.94 -8.19 -10.30
CA ALA A 131 7.27 -7.57 -9.03
C ALA A 131 6.09 -6.73 -8.52
N TYR A 132 5.51 -5.89 -9.38
CA TYR A 132 4.35 -5.06 -9.07
C TYR A 132 3.18 -5.86 -8.49
N TRP A 133 2.72 -6.88 -9.22
CA TRP A 133 1.55 -7.68 -8.83
C TRP A 133 1.85 -8.56 -7.62
N THR A 134 3.08 -9.08 -7.48
CA THR A 134 3.42 -9.96 -6.36
C THR A 134 3.50 -9.19 -5.06
N VAL A 135 4.18 -8.03 -5.06
CA VAL A 135 4.26 -7.14 -3.90
C VAL A 135 2.89 -6.55 -3.58
N GLY A 136 2.15 -6.09 -4.59
CA GLY A 136 0.81 -5.54 -4.39
C GLY A 136 -0.15 -6.53 -3.74
N VAL A 137 -0.12 -7.80 -4.15
CA VAL A 137 -0.97 -8.86 -3.58
C VAL A 137 -0.46 -9.38 -2.24
N SER A 138 0.85 -9.44 -2.00
CA SER A 138 1.36 -9.93 -0.70
C SER A 138 1.05 -8.98 0.45
N LEU A 139 0.85 -7.71 0.14
CA LEU A 139 0.49 -6.66 1.09
C LEU A 139 -1.01 -6.69 1.50
N PHE A 140 -1.80 -7.60 0.93
CA PHE A 140 -3.22 -7.84 1.22
C PHE A 140 -3.41 -9.16 1.97
#